data_AF-A0AAJ1K9K4-F1
#
_entry.id   AF-A0AAJ1K9K4-F1
#
_cell.length_a   1.000
_cell.length_b   1.000
_cell.length_c   1.000
_cell.angle_alpha   90.00
_cell.angle_beta   90.00
_cell.angle_gamma   90.00
#
_symmetry.space_group_name_H-M   'P 1'
#
loop_
_entity.id
_entity.type
_entity.pdbx_description
1 polymer ?
#
loop_
_entity_poly.entity_id
_entity_poly.type
_entity_poly.pdbx_seq_one_letter_code
_entity_poly.pdbx_strand_id
1 'polypeptide(L)'
;MRGWVKLTLFFSSFSPLFFIIFIQNINFEKVNKENFNIDILFQSKYIAIAMFVLFVIPNLVLMLLFFRCKKRTPHNRIINSISHKNNDVLNYIATYLIPFFSFKTNTISDLIAFTLLLVILSIIYINANMFYINPILILFGYNIYEINNSFILITKDTIMPNMPIQAYKIENTVYLGERRNGNT
;
A
#
# COMPACT_ATOMS: atom_id res chain seq x y z
N MET A 1 -22.18 -9.38 11.78
CA MET A 1 -22.01 -8.60 10.52
C MET A 1 -22.54 -9.42 9.36
N ARG A 2 -23.41 -8.86 8.50
CA ARG A 2 -23.92 -9.55 7.31
C ARG A 2 -22.73 -9.96 6.42
N GLY A 3 -22.60 -11.25 6.07
CA GLY A 3 -21.43 -11.80 5.35
C GLY A 3 -21.08 -11.05 4.06
N TRP A 4 -22.09 -10.57 3.34
CA TRP A 4 -21.96 -9.74 2.14
C TRP A 4 -21.14 -8.45 2.33
N VAL A 5 -21.17 -7.83 3.52
CA VAL A 5 -20.37 -6.62 3.81
C VAL A 5 -18.89 -6.98 3.92
N LYS A 6 -18.56 -8.11 4.54
CA LYS A 6 -17.17 -8.61 4.61
C LYS A 6 -16.63 -8.93 3.22
N LEU A 7 -17.44 -9.57 2.38
CA LEU A 7 -17.09 -9.85 0.98
C LEU A 7 -16.87 -8.56 0.18
N THR A 8 -17.74 -7.56 0.34
CA THR A 8 -17.59 -6.26 -0.35
C THR A 8 -16.29 -5.58 0.06
N LEU A 9 -15.98 -5.56 1.36
CA LEU A 9 -14.73 -5.01 1.88
C LEU A 9 -13.52 -5.77 1.31
N PHE A 10 -13.58 -7.11 1.30
CA PHE A 10 -12.52 -7.94 0.75
C PHE A 10 -12.25 -7.62 -0.73
N PHE A 11 -13.27 -7.65 -1.59
CA PHE A 11 -13.08 -7.37 -3.02
C PHE A 11 -12.67 -5.92 -3.31
N SER A 12 -13.21 -4.94 -2.59
CA SER A 12 -12.78 -3.55 -2.70
C SER A 12 -11.31 -3.39 -2.33
N SER A 13 -10.84 -4.17 -1.36
CA SER A 13 -9.43 -4.22 -0.97
C SER A 13 -8.53 -4.69 -2.12
N PHE A 14 -8.97 -5.65 -2.96
CA PHE A 14 -8.23 -6.09 -4.14
C PHE A 14 -8.36 -5.16 -5.36
N SER A 15 -9.09 -4.05 -5.25
CA SER A 15 -9.33 -3.16 -6.39
C SER A 15 -8.07 -2.60 -7.08
N PRO A 16 -6.97 -2.24 -6.37
CA PRO A 16 -5.75 -1.81 -7.05
C PRO A 16 -5.20 -2.88 -7.99
N LEU A 17 -5.27 -4.16 -7.60
CA LEU A 17 -4.82 -5.27 -8.44
C LEU A 17 -5.68 -5.44 -9.68
N PHE A 18 -7.01 -5.39 -9.54
CA PHE A 18 -7.92 -5.50 -10.69
C PHE A 18 -7.67 -4.37 -11.71
N PHE A 19 -7.37 -3.17 -11.21
CA PHE A 19 -7.04 -2.03 -12.06
C PHE A 19 -5.69 -2.22 -12.77
N ILE A 20 -4.67 -2.72 -12.08
CA ILE A 20 -3.35 -3.01 -12.69
C ILE A 20 -3.49 -4.05 -13.81
N ILE A 21 -4.19 -5.16 -13.56
CA ILE A 21 -4.40 -6.21 -14.56
C ILE A 21 -5.23 -5.69 -15.75
N PHE A 22 -6.20 -4.81 -15.50
CA PHE A 22 -6.96 -4.14 -16.56
C PHE A 22 -6.04 -3.32 -17.48
N ILE A 23 -5.16 -2.50 -16.91
CA ILE A 23 -4.18 -1.71 -17.69
C ILE A 23 -3.21 -2.61 -18.45
N GLN A 24 -2.75 -3.69 -17.82
CA GLN A 24 -1.86 -4.66 -18.45
C GLN A 24 -2.49 -5.29 -19.71
N ASN A 25 -3.81 -5.48 -19.71
CA ASN A 25 -4.54 -6.04 -20.85
C ASN A 25 -4.62 -5.09 -22.06
N ILE A 26 -4.28 -3.81 -21.91
CA ILE A 26 -4.32 -2.82 -23.00
C ILE A 26 -3.13 -3.04 -23.94
N ASN A 27 -3.40 -3.13 -25.23
CA ASN A 27 -2.39 -3.28 -26.28
C ASN A 27 -1.99 -1.92 -26.86
N PHE A 28 -1.14 -1.18 -26.15
CA PHE A 28 -0.67 0.15 -26.59
C PHE A 28 0.12 0.13 -27.91
N GLU A 29 0.78 -0.98 -28.24
CA GLU A 29 1.59 -1.10 -29.45
C GLU A 29 0.74 -1.14 -30.73
N LYS A 30 -0.41 -1.82 -30.68
CA LYS A 30 -1.36 -1.88 -31.81
C LYS A 30 -2.14 -0.58 -31.98
N VAL A 31 -2.48 0.09 -30.88
CA VAL A 31 -3.23 1.36 -30.88
C VAL A 31 -2.47 2.47 -31.63
N ASN A 32 -1.13 2.48 -31.57
CA ASN A 32 -0.33 3.49 -32.26
C ASN A 32 -0.23 3.30 -33.78
N LYS A 33 -0.67 2.16 -34.33
CA LYS A 33 -0.46 1.81 -35.76
C LYS A 33 -1.75 1.77 -36.60
N GLU A 34 -2.94 1.73 -36.01
CA GLU A 34 -4.21 1.56 -36.73
C GLU A 34 -5.30 2.54 -36.28
N ASN A 35 -6.34 2.75 -37.11
CA ASN A 35 -7.56 3.47 -36.73
C ASN A 35 -8.16 2.87 -35.45
N PHE A 36 -8.50 3.73 -34.49
CA PHE A 36 -8.94 3.36 -33.14
C PHE A 36 -10.16 2.42 -33.15
N ASN A 37 -9.94 1.12 -32.92
CA ASN A 37 -10.99 0.12 -32.76
C ASN A 37 -10.86 -0.56 -31.39
N ILE A 38 -11.97 -0.64 -30.65
CA ILE A 38 -12.04 -1.20 -29.30
C ILE A 38 -11.64 -2.68 -29.27
N ASP A 39 -11.91 -3.42 -30.33
CA ASP A 39 -11.54 -4.85 -30.40
C ASP A 39 -10.03 -5.06 -30.55
N ILE A 40 -9.28 -4.02 -30.95
CA ILE A 40 -7.81 -4.03 -31.08
C ILE A 40 -7.13 -3.50 -29.80
N LEU A 41 -7.87 -2.71 -29.00
CA LEU A 41 -7.38 -2.06 -27.78
C LEU A 41 -7.01 -3.06 -26.68
N PHE A 42 -7.75 -4.16 -26.55
CA PHE A 42 -7.55 -5.13 -25.47
C PHE A 42 -7.04 -6.46 -26.00
N GLN A 43 -6.05 -7.05 -25.32
CA GLN A 43 -5.56 -8.39 -25.63
C GLN A 43 -6.67 -9.44 -25.48
N SER A 44 -7.54 -9.27 -24.48
CA SER A 44 -8.75 -10.08 -24.31
C SER A 44 -9.88 -9.22 -23.75
N LYS A 45 -10.89 -8.98 -24.57
CA LYS A 45 -12.10 -8.24 -24.21
C LYS A 45 -12.79 -8.81 -22.96
N TYR A 46 -12.84 -10.13 -22.84
CA TYR A 46 -13.47 -10.79 -21.69
C TYR A 46 -12.72 -10.53 -20.38
N ILE A 47 -11.38 -10.59 -20.43
CA ILE A 47 -10.54 -10.28 -19.26
C ILE A 47 -10.68 -8.80 -18.89
N ALA A 48 -10.64 -7.90 -19.88
CA ALA A 48 -10.81 -6.46 -19.66
C ALA A 48 -12.16 -6.15 -18.99
N ILE A 49 -13.27 -6.70 -19.50
CA ILE A 49 -14.60 -6.52 -18.90
C ILE A 49 -14.64 -7.10 -17.48
N ALA A 50 -14.13 -8.33 -17.28
CA ALA A 50 -14.13 -8.97 -15.97
C ALA A 50 -13.36 -8.16 -14.92
N MET A 51 -12.14 -7.70 -15.25
CA MET A 51 -11.32 -6.89 -14.35
C MET A 51 -11.95 -5.52 -14.08
N PHE A 52 -12.54 -4.89 -15.10
CA PHE A 52 -13.24 -3.62 -14.94
C PHE A 52 -14.45 -3.74 -14.02
N VAL A 53 -15.25 -4.81 -14.18
CA VAL A 53 -16.41 -5.08 -13.31
C VAL A 53 -15.96 -5.36 -11.87
N LEU A 54 -14.91 -6.16 -11.67
CA LEU A 54 -14.34 -6.44 -10.35
C LEU A 54 -13.70 -5.21 -9.70
N PHE A 55 -13.23 -4.25 -10.49
CA PHE A 55 -12.76 -2.95 -9.98
C PHE A 55 -13.92 -2.04 -9.57
N VAL A 56 -14.94 -1.88 -10.43
CA VAL A 56 -16.00 -0.87 -10.25
C VAL A 56 -17.05 -1.31 -9.22
N ILE A 57 -17.57 -2.53 -9.34
CA ILE A 57 -18.75 -2.96 -8.56
C ILE A 57 -18.49 -2.97 -7.05
N PRO A 58 -17.42 -3.59 -6.51
CA PRO A 58 -17.18 -3.62 -5.08
C PRO A 58 -16.97 -2.23 -4.48
N ASN A 59 -16.28 -1.34 -5.19
CA ASN A 59 -16.03 0.03 -4.76
C ASN A 59 -17.30 0.87 -4.78
N LEU A 60 -18.15 0.73 -5.80
CA LEU A 60 -19.45 1.39 -5.85
C LEU A 60 -20.36 0.92 -4.70
N VAL A 61 -20.42 -0.38 -4.45
CA VAL A 61 -21.19 -0.94 -3.33
C VAL A 61 -20.63 -0.45 -1.99
N LEU A 62 -19.32 -0.42 -1.82
CA LEU A 62 -18.68 0.11 -0.60
C LEU A 62 -19.02 1.58 -0.36
N MET A 63 -18.94 2.40 -1.42
CA MET A 63 -19.32 3.81 -1.36
C MET A 63 -20.79 3.97 -0.92
N LEU A 64 -21.72 3.23 -1.52
CA LEU A 64 -23.13 3.25 -1.15
C LEU A 64 -23.35 2.76 0.30
N LEU A 65 -22.61 1.74 0.74
CA LEU A 65 -22.65 1.26 2.12
C LEU A 65 -22.24 2.37 3.10
N PHE A 66 -21.14 3.07 2.84
CA PHE A 66 -20.68 4.17 3.69
C PHE A 66 -21.67 5.34 3.73
N PHE A 67 -22.25 5.72 2.58
CA PHE A 67 -23.30 6.74 2.54
C PHE A 67 -24.54 6.33 3.35
N ARG A 68 -24.96 5.07 3.26
CA ARG A 68 -26.10 4.56 4.04
C ARG A 68 -25.79 4.46 5.53
N CYS A 69 -24.56 4.10 5.90
CA CYS A 69 -24.14 4.04 7.29
C CYS A 69 -24.18 5.42 7.95
N LYS A 70 -23.72 6.47 7.25
CA LYS A 70 -23.72 7.85 7.75
C LYS A 70 -25.14 8.41 8.00
N LYS A 71 -26.17 7.87 7.35
CA LYS A 71 -27.58 8.27 7.54
C LYS A 71 -28.26 7.60 8.73
N ARG A 72 -27.61 6.63 9.39
CA ARG A 72 -28.17 5.95 10.57
C ARG A 72 -27.93 6.77 11.82
N THR A 73 -28.69 6.47 12.87
CA THR A 73 -28.49 7.07 14.19
C THR A 73 -27.06 6.80 14.68
N PRO A 74 -26.29 7.85 15.00
CA PRO A 74 -24.92 7.70 15.45
C PRO A 74 -24.89 6.98 16.80
N HIS A 75 -23.88 6.14 17.00
CA HIS A 75 -23.61 5.54 18.30
C HIS A 75 -22.48 6.33 18.96
N ASN A 76 -22.80 7.10 19.99
CA ASN A 76 -21.81 7.87 20.73
C ASN A 76 -20.92 6.91 21.51
N ARG A 77 -19.61 6.97 21.28
CA ARG A 77 -18.59 6.20 22.01
C ARG A 77 -17.48 7.14 22.43
N ILE A 78 -17.06 7.02 23.69
CA ILE A 78 -15.87 7.70 24.20
C ILE A 78 -14.66 6.87 23.80
N ILE A 79 -13.67 7.50 23.20
CA ILE A 79 -12.44 6.86 22.74
C ILE A 79 -11.44 6.93 23.89
N ASN A 80 -11.19 5.79 24.54
CA ASN A 80 -10.31 5.70 25.71
C ASN A 80 -8.84 5.43 25.33
N SER A 81 -8.60 4.86 24.14
CA SER A 81 -7.26 4.56 23.62
C SER A 81 -7.28 4.50 22.10
N ILE A 82 -6.15 4.84 21.49
CA ILE A 82 -5.94 4.83 20.04
C ILE A 82 -4.69 4.02 19.77
N SER A 83 -4.79 3.03 18.88
CA SER A 83 -3.65 2.30 18.35
C SER A 83 -3.77 2.23 16.83
N HIS A 84 -2.65 2.48 16.14
CA HIS A 84 -2.59 2.34 14.70
C HIS A 84 -2.45 0.85 14.34
N LYS A 85 -3.28 0.35 13.42
CA LYS A 85 -3.17 -1.02 12.88
C LYS A 85 -2.38 -1.07 11.57
N ASN A 86 -1.47 -0.12 11.38
CA ASN A 86 -0.69 0.02 10.15
C ASN A 86 0.34 -1.11 9.99
N ASN A 87 0.69 -1.85 11.06
CA ASN A 87 1.69 -2.92 11.01
C ASN A 87 1.26 -4.12 10.14
N ASP A 88 -0.03 -4.30 9.85
CA ASP A 88 -0.53 -5.37 8.97
C ASP A 88 -0.32 -5.08 7.47
N VAL A 89 0.17 -3.88 7.13
CA VAL A 89 0.31 -3.41 5.75
C VAL A 89 1.35 -4.21 4.95
N LEU A 90 2.40 -4.74 5.59
CA LEU A 90 3.40 -5.58 4.90
C LEU A 90 2.79 -6.88 4.34
N ASN A 91 1.92 -7.54 5.10
CA ASN A 91 1.22 -8.75 4.66
C ASN A 91 0.31 -8.44 3.45
N TYR A 92 -0.27 -7.24 3.49
CA TYR A 92 -1.12 -6.73 2.44
C TYR A 92 -0.35 -6.46 1.14
N ILE A 93 0.85 -5.87 1.24
CA ILE A 93 1.77 -5.66 0.11
C ILE A 93 2.17 -6.97 -0.55
N ALA A 94 2.58 -7.98 0.24
CA ALA A 94 2.97 -9.28 -0.30
C ALA A 94 1.86 -9.94 -1.13
N THR A 95 0.60 -9.74 -0.72
CA THR A 95 -0.59 -10.24 -1.41
C THR A 95 -0.78 -9.62 -2.81
N TYR A 96 -0.28 -8.40 -3.04
CA TYR A 96 -0.32 -7.75 -4.35
C TYR A 96 0.85 -8.11 -5.26
N LEU A 97 2.02 -8.36 -4.67
CA LEU A 97 3.23 -8.68 -5.43
C LEU A 97 3.13 -10.04 -6.14
N ILE A 98 2.60 -11.07 -5.45
CA ILE A 98 2.56 -12.45 -5.99
C ILE A 98 1.77 -12.55 -7.30
N PRO A 99 0.52 -12.06 -7.38
CA PRO A 99 -0.24 -12.12 -8.62
C PRO A 99 0.43 -11.29 -9.73
N PHE A 100 0.99 -10.12 -9.39
CA PHE A 100 1.63 -9.24 -10.36
C PHE A 100 2.86 -9.89 -11.03
N PHE A 101 3.78 -10.47 -10.23
CA PHE A 101 4.99 -11.10 -10.76
C PHE A 101 4.74 -12.34 -11.60
N SER A 102 3.56 -12.95 -11.48
CA SER A 102 3.19 -14.10 -12.30
C SER A 102 2.87 -13.73 -13.75
N PHE A 103 2.65 -12.44 -14.05
CA PHE A 103 2.43 -11.96 -15.41
C PHE A 103 3.74 -11.59 -16.09
N LYS A 104 3.89 -11.91 -17.38
CA LYS A 104 5.09 -11.60 -18.16
C LYS A 104 5.19 -10.10 -18.42
N THR A 105 6.39 -9.54 -18.30
CA THR A 105 6.68 -8.11 -18.50
C THR A 105 7.47 -7.88 -19.80
N ASN A 106 6.77 -7.81 -20.92
CA ASN A 106 7.40 -7.67 -22.25
C ASN A 106 6.88 -6.47 -23.06
N THR A 107 5.89 -5.74 -22.56
CA THR A 107 5.16 -4.70 -23.31
C THR A 107 5.11 -3.38 -22.56
N ILE A 108 4.78 -2.30 -23.27
CA ILE A 108 4.60 -0.96 -22.66
C ILE A 108 3.50 -0.98 -21.59
N SER A 109 2.43 -1.77 -21.76
CA SER A 109 1.38 -1.90 -20.73
C SER A 109 1.92 -2.52 -19.45
N ASP A 110 2.84 -3.47 -19.54
CA ASP A 110 3.50 -4.06 -18.38
C ASP A 110 4.35 -3.03 -17.62
N LEU A 111 5.08 -2.16 -18.33
CA LEU A 111 5.86 -1.09 -17.72
C LEU A 111 4.94 -0.09 -16.98
N ILE A 112 3.84 0.32 -17.61
CA ILE A 112 2.85 1.22 -16.99
C ILE A 112 2.24 0.54 -15.75
N ALA A 113 1.86 -0.73 -15.87
CA ALA A 113 1.32 -1.53 -14.77
C ALA A 113 2.31 -1.64 -13.59
N PHE A 114 3.59 -1.85 -13.87
CA PHE A 114 4.66 -1.87 -12.87
C PHE A 114 4.84 -0.51 -12.19
N THR A 115 4.88 0.59 -12.95
CA THR A 115 4.98 1.94 -12.38
C THR A 115 3.78 2.26 -11.49
N LEU A 116 2.56 1.89 -11.92
CA LEU A 116 1.35 2.05 -11.12
C LEU A 116 1.43 1.25 -9.82
N LEU A 117 1.91 -0.01 -9.88
CA LEU A 117 2.14 -0.82 -8.69
C LEU A 117 3.09 -0.12 -7.71
N LEU A 118 4.24 0.40 -8.19
CA LEU A 118 5.20 1.11 -7.35
C LEU A 118 4.59 2.37 -6.71
N VAL A 119 3.77 3.13 -7.44
CA VAL A 119 3.08 4.31 -6.90
C VAL A 119 2.09 3.91 -5.80
N ILE A 120 1.28 2.87 -6.04
CA ILE A 120 0.33 2.34 -5.05
C ILE A 120 1.07 1.88 -3.79
N LEU A 121 2.15 1.12 -3.97
CA LEU A 121 3.00 0.68 -2.85
C LEU A 121 3.58 1.87 -2.10
N SER A 122 4.09 2.89 -2.79
CA SER A 122 4.64 4.09 -2.17
C SER A 122 3.60 4.81 -1.33
N ILE A 123 2.38 5.01 -1.85
CA ILE A 123 1.27 5.63 -1.10
C ILE A 123 0.95 4.83 0.15
N ILE A 124 0.86 3.50 0.03
CA ILE A 124 0.58 2.60 1.16
C ILE A 124 1.70 2.69 2.21
N TYR A 125 2.97 2.59 1.82
CA TYR A 125 4.13 2.64 2.71
C TYR A 125 4.24 3.96 3.48
N ILE A 126 4.06 5.09 2.77
CA ILE A 126 4.15 6.43 3.35
C ILE A 126 3.00 6.63 4.35
N ASN A 127 1.76 6.30 3.97
CA ASN A 127 0.60 6.44 4.85
C ASN A 127 0.62 5.48 6.04
N ALA A 128 1.27 4.32 5.88
CA ALA A 128 1.47 3.37 6.97
C ALA A 128 2.62 3.78 7.92
N ASN A 129 3.35 4.86 7.63
CA ASN A 129 4.60 5.25 8.31
C ASN A 129 5.69 4.17 8.25
N MET A 130 5.64 3.21 7.32
CA MET A 130 6.59 2.08 7.26
C MET A 130 7.83 2.36 6.41
N PHE A 131 8.04 3.61 6.00
CA PHE A 131 9.16 4.01 5.13
C PHE A 131 10.54 3.74 5.74
N TYR A 132 10.63 3.59 7.06
CA TYR A 132 11.86 3.23 7.76
C TYR A 132 12.30 1.78 7.50
N ILE A 133 11.40 0.89 7.06
CA ILE A 133 11.74 -0.48 6.67
C ILE A 133 12.41 -0.44 5.30
N ASN A 134 13.71 -0.17 5.32
CA ASN A 134 14.50 0.05 4.12
C ASN A 134 15.71 -0.90 4.11
N PRO A 135 15.75 -1.89 3.20
CA PRO A 135 16.89 -2.79 3.06
C PRO A 135 18.22 -2.06 2.86
N ILE A 136 18.21 -0.90 2.21
CA ILE A 136 19.41 -0.08 2.00
C ILE A 136 19.94 0.43 3.34
N LEU A 137 19.08 0.90 4.25
CA LEU A 137 19.51 1.31 5.60
C LEU A 137 20.15 0.14 6.35
N ILE A 138 19.54 -1.04 6.29
CA ILE A 138 20.06 -2.26 6.92
C ILE A 138 21.42 -2.65 6.32
N LEU A 139 21.56 -2.58 4.99
CA LEU A 139 22.82 -2.85 4.29
C LEU A 139 23.91 -1.83 4.68
N PHE A 140 23.56 -0.58 4.97
CA PHE A 140 24.48 0.42 5.50
C PHE A 140 24.72 0.31 7.02
N GLY A 141 24.25 -0.76 7.65
CA GLY A 141 24.50 -1.07 9.07
C GLY A 141 23.60 -0.33 10.05
N TYR A 142 22.46 0.22 9.59
CA TYR A 142 21.47 0.79 10.50
C TYR A 142 20.57 -0.29 11.09
N ASN A 143 20.40 -0.22 12.39
CA ASN A 143 19.40 -0.93 13.17
C ASN A 143 18.16 -0.06 13.35
N ILE A 144 17.00 -0.70 13.36
CA ILE A 144 15.70 -0.05 13.53
C ILE A 144 15.08 -0.61 14.81
N TYR A 145 14.80 0.26 15.78
CA TYR A 145 14.21 -0.10 17.06
C TYR A 145 12.85 0.59 17.25
N GLU A 146 11.87 -0.15 17.76
CA GLU A 146 10.64 0.44 18.31
C GLU A 146 10.86 0.71 19.79
N ILE A 147 10.76 1.98 20.19
CA ILE A 147 10.97 2.42 21.57
C ILE A 147 9.62 2.73 22.21
N ASN A 148 9.31 2.03 23.31
CA ASN A 148 8.11 2.22 24.14
C ASN A 148 6.79 2.24 23.34
N ASN A 149 6.70 1.50 22.22
CA ASN A 149 5.56 1.51 21.30
C ASN A 149 5.12 2.91 20.85
N SER A 150 6.03 3.88 20.91
CA SER A 150 5.71 5.31 20.75
C SER A 150 6.45 5.91 19.56
N PHE A 151 7.71 5.54 19.36
CA PHE A 151 8.50 6.03 18.24
C PHE A 151 9.51 4.99 17.75
N ILE A 152 9.95 5.19 16.52
CA ILE A 152 10.95 4.38 15.82
C ILE A 152 12.28 5.14 15.86
N LEU A 153 13.35 4.41 16.17
CA LEU A 153 14.70 4.93 16.24
C LEU A 153 15.59 4.17 15.25
N ILE A 154 16.20 4.91 14.33
CA ILE A 154 17.12 4.41 13.30
C ILE A 154 18.52 4.78 13.75
N THR A 155 19.41 3.83 14.01
CA THR A 155 20.77 4.13 14.49
C THR A 155 21.77 3.08 14.00
N LYS A 156 23.05 3.45 13.87
CA LYS A 156 24.12 2.46 13.64
C LYS A 156 24.56 1.78 14.95
N ASP A 157 24.23 2.37 16.08
CA ASP A 157 24.62 1.87 17.39
C ASP A 157 23.72 0.72 17.85
N THR A 158 24.27 -0.16 18.68
CA THR A 158 23.47 -1.15 19.41
C THR A 158 22.96 -0.52 20.70
N ILE A 159 21.63 -0.52 20.87
CA ILE A 159 20.98 0.12 22.02
C ILE A 159 20.71 -0.92 23.11
N MET A 160 20.95 -0.56 24.37
CA MET A 160 20.44 -1.26 25.55
C MET A 160 19.52 -0.35 26.37
N PRO A 161 18.63 -0.92 27.21
CA PRO A 161 17.82 -0.13 28.12
C PRO A 161 18.67 0.82 28.98
N ASN A 162 18.15 2.02 29.25
CA ASN A 162 18.79 3.08 30.04
C ASN A 162 20.08 3.69 29.45
N MET A 163 20.38 3.49 28.17
CA MET A 163 21.47 4.21 27.51
C MET A 163 21.05 5.61 27.04
N PRO A 164 21.88 6.66 27.27
CA PRO A 164 21.63 7.98 26.69
C PRO A 164 21.96 7.97 25.19
N ILE A 165 21.01 8.42 24.36
CA ILE A 165 21.18 8.57 22.92
C ILE A 165 20.70 9.95 22.46
N GLN A 166 21.40 10.56 21.50
CA GLN A 166 20.90 11.75 20.85
C GLN A 166 19.97 11.33 19.72
N ALA A 167 18.72 11.80 19.76
CA ALA A 167 17.70 11.44 18.78
C ALA A 167 17.31 12.68 17.96
N TYR A 168 17.64 12.68 16.67
CA TYR A 168 17.31 13.72 15.72
C TYR A 168 16.01 13.37 15.02
N LYS A 169 14.99 14.22 15.15
CA LYS A 169 13.67 13.97 14.54
C LYS A 169 13.77 13.97 13.02
N ILE A 170 13.34 12.88 12.38
CA ILE A 170 13.12 12.81 10.93
C ILE A 170 11.65 13.12 10.65
N GLU A 171 10.74 12.47 11.38
CA GLU A 171 9.29 12.59 11.23
C GLU A 171 8.59 12.39 12.58
N ASN A 172 7.28 12.68 12.70
CA ASN A 172 6.55 12.69 13.98
C ASN A 172 6.89 11.55 14.96
N THR A 173 7.00 10.33 14.47
CA THR A 173 7.31 9.14 15.27
C THR A 173 8.61 8.47 14.84
N VAL A 174 9.49 9.12 14.05
CA VAL A 174 10.71 8.50 13.52
C VAL A 174 11.92 9.40 13.77
N TYR A 175 12.96 8.86 14.39
CA TYR A 175 14.15 9.57 14.83
C TYR A 175 15.43 8.86 14.33
N LEU A 176 16.46 9.65 14.03
CA LEU A 176 17.83 9.18 13.81
C LEU A 176 18.60 9.22 15.13
N GLY A 177 19.13 8.09 15.58
CA GLY A 177 19.90 7.98 16.81
C GLY A 177 21.40 8.01 16.55
N GLU A 178 22.11 8.82 17.32
CA GLU A 178 23.57 8.84 17.38
C GLU A 178 24.04 8.77 18.84
N ARG A 179 25.02 7.93 19.12
CA ARG A 179 25.62 7.85 20.46
C ARG A 179 26.13 9.22 20.87
N ARG A 180 25.75 9.66 22.07
CA ARG A 180 26.27 10.89 22.68
C ARG A 180 27.79 10.74 22.88
N ASN A 181 28.58 11.34 21.99
CA ASN A 181 30.00 11.55 22.24
C ASN A 181 30.15 12.55 23.38
N GLY A 182 30.79 12.14 24.47
CA GLY A 182 30.92 12.91 25.71
C GLY A 182 31.81 14.16 25.64
N ASN A 183 31.95 14.82 24.50
CA ASN A 183 32.81 15.99 24.32
C ASN A 183 32.01 17.24 23.95
N THR A 184 31.25 17.77 24.91
CA THR A 184 31.02 19.21 25.14
C THR A 184 30.47 19.39 26.54
#